data_AF-A0A4Z2JDZ2-F1
#
_entry.id   AF-A0A4Z2JDZ2-F1
#
_cell.length_a   1.000
_cell.length_b   1.000
_cell.length_c   1.000
_cell.angle_alpha   90.00
_cell.angle_beta   90.00
_cell.angle_gamma   90.00
#
_symmetry.space_group_name_H-M   'P 1'
#
loop_
_entity.id
_entity.type
_entity.pdbx_description
1 polymer ?
#
loop_
_entity_poly.entity_id
_entity_poly.type
_entity_poly.pdbx_seq_one_letter_code
_entity_poly.pdbx_strand_id
1 'polypeptide(L)'
;MARERRSGPVMRRSALLREHLAKGQRTLAGEGMSQIVRNLLELLQRRSYYSGDLLFSTEILRNVTDTFKRATYIPATDDVQKLFQVVSLMLDMENLEKWEDAHQVAPGAALLMRILEDFIHLIGEAQKPFQSFLVVTNNLMITVQREPVSAVSSDINFPMKGRRGMKDWARTAEDKLYIPKEVFTMPAEEAETAAEAETETETAMETESESPMYYVIGAILYRTLSAILPAPNLPAVINSKILTVTIRPEPQPNKPMVVVELSPLFNHVLPNEVEAELRNDRHMITLPLN
;
A
#
# COMPACT_ATOMS: atom_id res chain seq x y z
N MET A 1 -37.65 24.79 28.98
CA MET A 1 -36.54 24.45 29.88
C MET A 1 -36.28 22.94 29.83
N ALA A 2 -35.38 22.48 28.95
CA ALA A 2 -34.94 21.09 28.92
C ALA A 2 -33.78 20.92 29.91
N ARG A 3 -33.96 20.03 30.89
CA ARG A 3 -33.00 19.78 31.98
C ARG A 3 -31.92 18.84 31.45
N GLU A 4 -30.75 19.39 31.17
CA GLU A 4 -29.55 18.66 30.76
C GLU A 4 -29.18 17.63 31.86
N ARG A 5 -29.42 16.33 31.60
CA ARG A 5 -29.02 15.25 32.49
C ARG A 5 -27.50 15.10 32.41
N ARG A 6 -26.75 15.91 33.16
CA ARG A 6 -25.29 15.74 33.27
C ARG A 6 -24.98 14.38 33.88
N SER A 7 -24.29 13.54 33.11
CA SER A 7 -23.81 12.21 33.52
C SER A 7 -22.97 12.31 34.81
N GLY A 8 -23.43 11.63 35.87
CA GLY A 8 -22.81 11.66 37.19
C GLY A 8 -21.45 10.95 37.25
N PRO A 9 -20.63 11.23 38.28
CA PRO A 9 -19.25 10.76 38.38
C PRO A 9 -19.07 9.23 38.35
N VAL A 10 -20.05 8.46 38.82
CA VAL A 10 -20.04 6.98 38.75
C VAL A 10 -20.19 6.48 37.31
N MET A 11 -21.07 7.11 36.53
CA MET A 11 -21.29 6.74 35.13
C MET A 11 -20.06 7.06 34.28
N ARG A 12 -19.40 8.20 34.54
CA ARG A 12 -18.11 8.56 33.92
C ARG A 12 -17.01 7.55 34.22
N ARG A 13 -16.86 7.10 35.48
CA ARG A 13 -15.88 6.06 35.85
C ARG A 13 -16.16 4.70 35.20
N SER A 14 -17.43 4.33 35.06
CA SER A 14 -17.81 3.08 34.37
C SER A 14 -17.53 3.13 32.87
N ALA A 15 -17.63 4.29 32.24
CA ALA A 15 -17.29 4.50 30.83
C ALA A 15 -15.78 4.39 30.61
N LEU A 16 -14.98 5.06 31.44
CA LEU A 16 -13.51 4.99 31.40
C LEU A 16 -13.00 3.56 31.58
N LEU A 17 -13.59 2.78 32.52
CA LEU A 17 -13.20 1.39 32.72
C LEU A 17 -13.48 0.53 31.47
N ARG A 18 -14.65 0.69 30.84
CA ARG A 18 -14.98 -0.02 29.60
C ARG A 18 -14.03 0.36 28.47
N GLU A 19 -13.68 1.64 28.35
CA GLU A 19 -12.74 2.13 27.34
C GLU A 19 -11.34 1.54 27.55
N HIS A 20 -10.83 1.53 28.78
CA HIS A 20 -9.54 0.91 29.10
C HIS A 20 -9.52 -0.60 28.78
N LEU A 21 -10.59 -1.32 29.10
CA LEU A 21 -10.71 -2.75 28.77
C LEU A 21 -10.76 -2.98 27.25
N ALA A 22 -11.55 -2.19 26.54
CA ALA A 22 -11.63 -2.25 25.08
C ALA A 22 -10.28 -1.94 24.43
N LYS A 23 -9.55 -0.93 24.94
CA LYS A 23 -8.19 -0.60 24.49
C LYS A 23 -7.23 -1.78 24.74
N GLY A 24 -7.29 -2.40 25.92
CA GLY A 24 -6.49 -3.58 26.23
C GLY A 24 -6.76 -4.76 25.28
N GLN A 25 -8.03 -5.02 24.94
CA GLN A 25 -8.40 -6.06 23.98
C GLN A 25 -7.90 -5.77 22.56
N ARG A 26 -7.98 -4.51 22.10
CA ARG A 26 -7.45 -4.09 20.80
C ARG A 26 -5.94 -4.29 20.71
N THR A 27 -5.20 -3.88 21.74
CA THR A 27 -3.73 -4.08 21.81
C THR A 27 -3.38 -5.56 21.75
N LEU A 28 -4.06 -6.39 22.54
CA LEU A 28 -3.80 -7.84 22.58
C LEU A 28 -4.10 -8.52 21.24
N ALA A 29 -5.16 -8.11 20.55
CA ALA A 29 -5.45 -8.58 19.19
C ALA A 29 -4.35 -8.19 18.20
N GLY A 30 -3.86 -6.94 18.26
CA GLY A 30 -2.76 -6.47 17.43
C GLY A 30 -1.45 -7.23 17.68
N GLU A 31 -1.05 -7.40 18.94
CA GLU A 31 0.15 -8.17 19.30
C GLU A 31 0.06 -9.63 18.83
N GLY A 32 -1.12 -10.25 18.96
CA GLY A 32 -1.39 -11.58 18.42
C GLY A 32 -1.18 -11.67 16.90
N MET A 33 -1.64 -10.67 16.14
CA MET A 33 -1.44 -10.60 14.69
C MET A 33 0.02 -10.37 14.32
N SER A 34 0.76 -9.55 15.07
CA SER A 34 2.22 -9.42 14.93
C SER A 34 2.93 -10.78 15.11
N GLN A 35 2.52 -11.58 16.08
CA GLN A 35 3.08 -12.92 16.27
C GLN A 35 2.74 -13.86 15.12
N ILE A 36 1.52 -13.78 14.56
CA ILE A 36 1.13 -14.54 13.37
C ILE A 36 2.04 -14.21 12.17
N VAL A 37 2.35 -12.93 11.95
CA VAL A 37 3.28 -12.51 10.88
C VAL A 37 4.68 -13.13 11.06
N ARG A 38 5.20 -13.14 12.29
CA ARG A 38 6.50 -13.77 12.60
C ARG A 38 6.48 -15.27 12.31
N ASN A 39 5.44 -15.98 12.77
CA ASN A 39 5.29 -17.40 12.53
C ASN A 39 5.14 -17.72 11.04
N LEU A 40 4.35 -16.92 10.31
CA LEU A 40 4.17 -17.09 8.86
C LEU A 40 5.50 -16.90 8.12
N LEU A 41 6.31 -15.92 8.53
CA LEU A 41 7.65 -15.74 7.98
C LEU A 41 8.53 -16.98 8.21
N GLU A 42 8.56 -17.51 9.42
CA GLU A 42 9.33 -18.72 9.74
C GLU A 42 8.89 -19.93 8.92
N LEU A 43 7.59 -20.10 8.68
CA LEU A 43 7.06 -21.19 7.85
C LEU A 43 7.47 -21.03 6.39
N LEU A 44 7.30 -19.85 5.79
CA LEU A 44 7.65 -19.59 4.40
C LEU A 44 9.17 -19.63 4.16
N GLN A 45 9.99 -19.32 5.18
CA GLN A 45 11.44 -19.47 5.09
C GLN A 45 11.89 -20.93 4.92
N ARG A 46 11.08 -21.91 5.33
CA ARG A 46 11.38 -23.33 5.15
C ARG A 46 11.25 -23.80 3.70
N ARG A 47 10.63 -23.00 2.83
CA ARG A 47 10.40 -23.30 1.40
C ARG A 47 9.70 -24.65 1.13
N SER A 48 8.96 -25.17 2.12
CA SER A 48 8.20 -26.42 2.03
C SER A 48 6.71 -26.12 2.14
N TYR A 49 6.13 -25.66 1.04
CA TYR A 49 4.72 -25.27 0.92
C TYR A 49 4.24 -25.39 -0.52
N TYR A 50 2.92 -25.46 -0.71
CA TYR A 50 2.25 -25.70 -1.98
C TYR A 50 1.43 -24.49 -2.45
N SER A 51 0.78 -24.60 -3.60
CA SER A 51 -0.12 -23.57 -4.17
C SER A 51 -1.23 -23.15 -3.19
N GLY A 52 -1.88 -24.12 -2.54
CA GLY A 52 -2.90 -23.87 -1.52
C GLY A 52 -2.38 -23.07 -0.32
N ASP A 53 -1.12 -23.29 0.08
CA ASP A 53 -0.51 -22.54 1.18
C ASP A 53 -0.24 -21.08 0.80
N LEU A 54 0.03 -20.78 -0.48
CA LEU A 54 0.16 -19.40 -0.96
C LEU A 54 -1.18 -18.66 -0.86
N LEU A 55 -2.28 -19.29 -1.27
CA LEU A 55 -3.62 -18.72 -1.13
C LEU A 55 -3.98 -18.52 0.34
N PHE A 56 -3.71 -19.52 1.19
CA PHE A 56 -3.98 -19.42 2.62
C PHE A 56 -3.13 -18.34 3.30
N SER A 57 -1.86 -18.20 2.89
CA SER A 57 -0.97 -17.12 3.36
C SER A 57 -1.51 -15.75 2.98
N THR A 58 -2.03 -15.59 1.75
CA THR A 58 -2.71 -14.36 1.32
C THR A 58 -3.91 -14.03 2.22
N GLU A 59 -4.73 -15.03 2.55
CA GLU A 59 -5.87 -14.85 3.46
C GLU A 59 -5.43 -14.49 4.89
N ILE A 60 -4.36 -15.11 5.40
CA ILE A 60 -3.77 -14.73 6.70
C ILE A 60 -3.36 -13.25 6.67
N LEU A 61 -2.64 -12.81 5.64
CA LEU A 61 -2.21 -11.42 5.51
C LEU A 61 -3.39 -10.44 5.42
N ARG A 62 -4.48 -10.82 4.74
CA ARG A 62 -5.73 -10.03 4.74
C ARG A 62 -6.27 -9.89 6.16
N ASN A 63 -6.44 -11.01 6.86
CA ASN A 63 -7.01 -11.03 8.20
C ASN A 63 -6.15 -10.26 9.22
N VAL A 64 -4.82 -10.35 9.09
CA VAL A 64 -3.85 -9.56 9.86
C VAL A 64 -4.06 -8.07 9.61
N THR A 65 -4.06 -7.65 8.34
CA THR A 65 -4.21 -6.24 7.94
C THR A 65 -5.56 -5.67 8.40
N ASP A 66 -6.64 -6.41 8.18
CA ASP A 66 -7.98 -6.03 8.62
C ASP A 66 -8.08 -5.91 10.14
N THR A 67 -7.42 -6.80 10.88
CA THR A 67 -7.42 -6.76 12.34
C THR A 67 -6.61 -5.58 12.86
N PHE A 68 -5.46 -5.27 12.26
CA PHE A 68 -4.72 -4.05 12.61
C PHE A 68 -5.56 -2.79 12.38
N LYS A 69 -6.23 -2.69 11.22
CA LYS A 69 -7.15 -1.59 10.91
C LYS A 69 -8.27 -1.49 11.95
N ARG A 70 -9.02 -2.58 12.19
CA ARG A 70 -10.14 -2.60 13.17
C ARG A 70 -9.70 -2.32 14.61
N ALA A 71 -8.51 -2.78 14.99
CA ALA A 71 -7.96 -2.57 16.32
C ALA A 71 -7.28 -1.21 16.49
N THR A 72 -7.22 -0.38 15.44
CA THR A 72 -6.43 0.87 15.41
C THR A 72 -5.00 0.63 15.90
N TYR A 73 -4.45 -0.55 15.56
CA TYR A 73 -3.15 -1.01 16.04
C TYR A 73 -2.11 -0.81 14.94
N ILE A 74 -1.05 -0.09 15.28
CA ILE A 74 0.09 0.14 14.38
C ILE A 74 1.18 -0.87 14.74
N PRO A 75 1.55 -1.78 13.82
CA PRO A 75 2.62 -2.73 14.07
C PRO A 75 3.97 -2.03 14.23
N ALA A 76 4.86 -2.63 15.03
CA ALA A 76 6.24 -2.16 15.15
C ALA A 76 6.98 -2.28 13.81
N THR A 77 7.95 -1.39 13.56
CA THR A 77 8.74 -1.35 12.31
C THR A 77 9.35 -2.71 11.95
N ASP A 78 9.80 -3.47 12.94
CA ASP A 78 10.37 -4.80 12.75
C ASP A 78 9.33 -5.82 12.25
N ASP A 79 8.08 -5.76 12.73
CA ASP A 79 6.99 -6.61 12.23
C ASP A 79 6.51 -6.17 10.84
N VAL A 80 6.52 -4.86 10.57
CA VAL A 80 6.27 -4.29 9.22
C VAL A 80 7.28 -4.85 8.21
N GLN A 81 8.57 -4.84 8.55
CA GLN A 81 9.61 -5.41 7.70
C GLN A 81 9.42 -6.92 7.48
N LYS A 82 9.02 -7.67 8.52
CA LYS A 82 8.71 -9.11 8.38
C LYS A 82 7.54 -9.37 7.46
N LEU A 83 6.47 -8.57 7.51
CA LEU A 83 5.35 -8.70 6.59
C LEU A 83 5.80 -8.49 5.14
N PHE A 84 6.59 -7.45 4.85
CA PHE A 84 7.15 -7.27 3.51
C PHE A 84 8.09 -8.41 3.09
N GLN A 85 8.81 -9.01 4.04
CA GLN A 85 9.64 -10.18 3.77
C GLN A 85 8.78 -11.42 3.45
N VAL A 86 7.65 -11.62 4.13
CA VAL A 86 6.66 -12.66 3.81
C VAL A 86 6.18 -12.50 2.36
N VAL A 87 5.71 -11.30 1.99
CA VAL A 87 5.25 -11.03 0.62
C VAL A 87 6.37 -11.24 -0.39
N SER A 88 7.60 -10.82 -0.06
CA SER A 88 8.76 -11.07 -0.92
C SER A 88 9.05 -12.55 -1.12
N LEU A 89 8.88 -13.41 -0.11
CA LEU A 89 9.07 -14.86 -0.23
C LEU A 89 7.95 -15.48 -1.06
N MET A 90 6.71 -15.06 -0.85
CA MET A 90 5.57 -15.52 -1.65
C MET A 90 5.78 -15.21 -3.13
N LEU A 91 6.30 -14.02 -3.46
CA LEU A 91 6.58 -13.59 -4.83
C LEU A 91 7.96 -14.03 -5.37
N ASP A 92 8.62 -15.00 -4.74
CA ASP A 92 9.86 -15.58 -5.27
C ASP A 92 9.58 -16.34 -6.59
N MET A 93 10.50 -16.27 -7.56
CA MET A 93 10.36 -16.97 -8.84
C MET A 93 10.30 -18.50 -8.67
N GLU A 94 10.85 -19.04 -7.58
CA GLU A 94 10.71 -20.45 -7.21
C GLU A 94 9.24 -20.89 -6.96
N ASN A 95 8.33 -19.92 -6.84
CA ASN A 95 6.91 -20.16 -6.63
C ASN A 95 6.05 -19.96 -7.89
N LEU A 96 6.66 -19.73 -9.06
CA LEU A 96 5.92 -19.47 -10.30
C LEU A 96 4.86 -20.55 -10.58
N GLU A 97 5.28 -21.81 -10.68
CA GLU A 97 4.36 -22.94 -10.95
C GLU A 97 3.28 -23.08 -9.86
N LYS A 98 3.61 -22.78 -8.60
CA LYS A 98 2.65 -22.82 -7.48
C LYS A 98 1.62 -21.71 -7.61
N TRP A 99 2.00 -20.53 -8.10
CA TRP A 99 1.08 -19.43 -8.36
C TRP A 99 0.20 -19.70 -9.58
N GLU A 100 0.76 -20.29 -10.64
CA GLU A 100 -0.01 -20.71 -11.81
C GLU A 100 -1.11 -21.70 -11.41
N ASP A 101 -0.79 -22.70 -10.59
CA ASP A 101 -1.77 -23.64 -10.04
C ASP A 101 -2.79 -22.94 -9.12
N ALA A 102 -2.32 -22.07 -8.22
CA ALA A 102 -3.20 -21.30 -7.34
C ALA A 102 -4.19 -20.41 -8.11
N HIS A 103 -3.78 -19.82 -9.23
CA HIS A 103 -4.61 -18.95 -10.08
C HIS A 103 -5.70 -19.69 -10.84
N GLN A 104 -5.63 -21.02 -10.93
CA GLN A 104 -6.76 -21.82 -11.44
C GLN A 104 -7.97 -21.77 -10.49
N VAL A 105 -7.74 -21.52 -9.20
CA VAL A 105 -8.78 -21.50 -8.17
C VAL A 105 -9.16 -20.07 -7.78
N ALA A 106 -8.18 -19.18 -7.62
CA ALA A 106 -8.43 -17.80 -7.19
C ALA A 106 -7.32 -16.84 -7.65
N PRO A 107 -7.60 -15.56 -7.92
CA PRO A 107 -6.61 -14.56 -8.33
C PRO A 107 -5.76 -14.07 -7.15
N GLY A 108 -5.08 -14.99 -6.46
CA GLY A 108 -4.42 -14.75 -5.17
C GLY A 108 -3.32 -13.68 -5.22
N ALA A 109 -2.60 -13.55 -6.34
CA ALA A 109 -1.56 -12.52 -6.49
C ALA A 109 -2.16 -11.11 -6.60
N ALA A 110 -3.30 -10.95 -7.30
CA ALA A 110 -4.01 -9.69 -7.36
C ALA A 110 -4.61 -9.30 -6.00
N LEU A 111 -5.12 -10.28 -5.24
CA LEU A 111 -5.59 -10.06 -3.87
C LEU A 111 -4.44 -9.62 -2.94
N LEU A 112 -3.26 -10.25 -3.08
CA LEU A 112 -2.06 -9.89 -2.33
C LEU A 112 -1.63 -8.43 -2.58
N MET A 113 -1.73 -7.94 -3.82
CA MET A 113 -1.47 -6.53 -4.14
C MET A 113 -2.42 -5.58 -3.37
N ARG A 114 -3.72 -5.87 -3.35
CA ARG A 114 -4.72 -5.06 -2.63
C ARG A 114 -4.47 -5.05 -1.12
N ILE A 115 -4.13 -6.20 -0.55
CA ILE A 115 -3.76 -6.31 0.87
C ILE A 115 -2.53 -5.46 1.16
N LEU A 116 -1.54 -5.48 0.27
CA LEU A 116 -0.32 -4.71 0.43
C LEU A 116 -0.58 -3.19 0.37
N GLU A 117 -1.44 -2.73 -0.52
CA GLU A 117 -1.89 -1.33 -0.58
C GLU A 117 -2.57 -0.92 0.73
N ASP A 118 -3.51 -1.73 1.22
CA ASP A 118 -4.20 -1.45 2.49
C ASP A 118 -3.26 -1.42 3.69
N PHE A 119 -2.28 -2.32 3.72
CA PHE A 119 -1.27 -2.35 4.77
C PHE A 119 -0.33 -1.13 4.71
N ILE A 120 0.02 -0.68 3.50
CA ILE A 120 0.83 0.54 3.30
C ILE A 120 0.10 1.77 3.85
N HIS A 121 -1.20 1.90 3.59
CA HIS A 121 -1.99 3.03 4.10
C HIS A 121 -2.08 3.01 5.63
N LEU A 122 -2.34 1.84 6.21
CA LEU A 122 -2.34 1.66 7.67
C LEU A 122 -1.03 2.14 8.33
N ILE A 123 0.14 1.74 7.79
CA ILE A 123 1.43 2.15 8.38
C ILE A 123 1.79 3.60 8.05
N GLY A 124 1.29 4.12 6.93
CA GLY A 124 1.54 5.48 6.47
C GLY A 124 0.81 6.53 7.31
N GLU A 125 -0.42 6.24 7.76
CA GLU A 125 -1.18 7.09 8.68
C GLU A 125 -0.45 7.32 10.01
N ALA A 126 0.37 6.36 10.44
CA ALA A 126 1.15 6.43 11.66
C ALA A 126 2.53 7.08 11.51
N GLN A 127 2.98 7.35 10.27
CA GLN A 127 4.26 8.03 10.04
C GLN A 127 4.19 9.49 10.50
N LYS A 128 5.33 10.06 10.87
CA LYS A 128 5.40 11.51 11.06
C LYS A 128 5.33 12.21 9.69
N PRO A 129 4.79 13.44 9.62
CA PRO A 129 4.79 14.24 8.40
C PRO A 129 6.20 14.39 7.81
N PHE A 130 6.30 14.43 6.49
CA PHE A 130 7.53 14.54 5.70
C PHE A 130 8.53 13.40 5.90
N GLN A 131 8.14 12.32 6.58
CA GLN A 131 8.97 11.13 6.69
C GLN A 131 8.69 10.17 5.55
N SER A 132 9.78 9.64 4.99
CA SER A 132 9.74 8.56 4.03
C SER A 132 10.27 7.28 4.66
N PHE A 133 9.41 6.27 4.69
CA PHE A 133 9.76 4.90 4.98
C PHE A 133 10.14 4.18 3.68
N LEU A 134 11.26 3.48 3.67
CA LEU A 134 11.75 2.70 2.54
C LEU A 134 12.08 1.29 2.99
N VAL A 135 11.56 0.29 2.28
CA VAL A 135 11.93 -1.12 2.44
C VAL A 135 12.30 -1.71 1.10
N VAL A 136 13.41 -2.45 1.07
CA VAL A 136 13.89 -3.16 -0.12
C VAL A 136 14.13 -4.61 0.27
N THR A 137 13.40 -5.53 -0.36
CA THR A 137 13.54 -6.98 -0.20
C THR A 137 14.14 -7.61 -1.46
N ASN A 138 14.08 -8.93 -1.61
CA ASN A 138 14.53 -9.59 -2.83
C ASN A 138 13.64 -9.30 -4.03
N ASN A 139 12.33 -9.11 -3.79
CA ASN A 139 11.31 -9.06 -4.83
C ASN A 139 10.44 -7.79 -4.78
N LEU A 140 10.62 -6.92 -3.77
CA LEU A 140 9.86 -5.70 -3.58
C LEU A 140 10.78 -4.52 -3.23
N MET A 141 10.48 -3.35 -3.77
CA MET A 141 10.94 -2.07 -3.24
C MET A 141 9.70 -1.22 -2.95
N ILE A 142 9.59 -0.70 -1.74
CA ILE A 142 8.40 0.00 -1.26
C ILE A 142 8.82 1.31 -0.62
N THR A 143 8.22 2.42 -1.04
CA THR A 143 8.27 3.68 -0.31
C THR A 143 6.90 4.05 0.21
N VAL A 144 6.83 4.48 1.46
CA VAL A 144 5.64 5.07 2.08
C VAL A 144 6.02 6.47 2.55
N GLN A 145 5.25 7.47 2.15
CA GLN A 145 5.46 8.87 2.51
C GLN A 145 4.17 9.44 3.09
N ARG A 146 4.31 10.33 4.07
CA ARG A 146 3.18 11.10 4.61
C ARG A 146 3.43 12.58 4.40
N GLU A 147 2.66 13.20 3.52
CA GLU A 147 2.79 14.61 3.15
C GLU A 147 1.52 15.37 3.58
N PRO A 148 1.62 16.56 4.18
CA PRO A 148 0.44 17.38 4.46
C PRO A 148 -0.19 17.87 3.16
N VAL A 149 -1.53 17.85 3.08
CA VAL A 149 -2.29 18.27 1.90
C VAL A 149 -2.00 19.73 1.54
N SER A 150 -1.86 20.59 2.55
CA SER A 150 -1.59 22.03 2.36
C SER A 150 -0.17 22.34 1.90
N ALA A 151 0.76 21.39 2.03
CA ALA A 151 2.18 21.65 1.83
C ALA A 151 2.94 20.40 1.33
N VAL A 152 2.48 19.80 0.24
CA VAL A 152 3.25 18.74 -0.43
C VAL A 152 4.61 19.29 -0.83
N SER A 153 5.65 18.70 -0.26
CA SER A 153 6.99 19.31 -0.22
C SER A 153 7.70 19.33 -1.58
N SER A 154 7.45 18.34 -2.44
CA SER A 154 8.17 18.17 -3.70
C SER A 154 7.49 17.17 -4.65
N ASP A 155 7.98 17.11 -5.89
CA ASP A 155 7.62 16.07 -6.84
C ASP A 155 8.10 14.69 -6.34
N ILE A 156 7.27 13.67 -6.55
CA ILE A 156 7.56 12.32 -6.11
C ILE A 156 8.30 11.59 -7.22
N ASN A 157 9.50 11.12 -6.89
CA ASN A 157 10.33 10.30 -7.76
C ASN A 157 10.58 8.94 -7.10
N PHE A 158 10.28 7.86 -7.81
CA PHE A 158 10.46 6.50 -7.32
C PHE A 158 10.96 5.58 -8.44
N PRO A 159 11.90 4.65 -8.18
CA PRO A 159 12.66 4.47 -6.94
C PRO A 159 13.68 5.60 -6.72
N MET A 160 13.91 5.97 -5.46
CA MET A 160 14.99 6.91 -5.12
C MET A 160 16.35 6.28 -5.48
N LYS A 161 17.12 6.91 -6.37
CA LYS A 161 18.46 6.43 -6.74
C LYS A 161 19.51 6.81 -5.70
N GLY A 162 20.60 6.04 -5.61
CA GLY A 162 21.81 6.43 -4.87
C GLY A 162 21.81 6.20 -3.35
N ARG A 163 20.80 5.55 -2.76
CA ARG A 163 20.85 5.16 -1.33
C ARG A 163 21.81 3.99 -1.10
N ARG A 164 22.73 4.16 -0.15
CA ARG A 164 23.65 3.10 0.32
C ARG A 164 22.85 1.99 1.01
N GLY A 165 23.19 0.73 0.75
CA GLY A 165 22.53 -0.44 1.35
C GLY A 165 21.31 -0.97 0.58
N MET A 166 20.91 -0.33 -0.52
CA MET A 166 19.86 -0.84 -1.40
C MET A 166 20.35 -2.07 -2.18
N LYS A 167 19.51 -3.12 -2.32
CA LYS A 167 19.87 -4.33 -3.08
C LYS A 167 20.17 -4.02 -4.53
N ASP A 168 21.06 -4.79 -5.15
CA ASP A 168 21.60 -4.47 -6.47
C ASP A 168 20.51 -4.38 -7.54
N TRP A 169 19.54 -5.29 -7.54
CA TRP A 169 18.42 -5.27 -8.50
C TRP A 169 17.60 -3.98 -8.44
N ALA A 170 17.43 -3.40 -7.25
CA ALA A 170 16.69 -2.15 -7.05
C ALA A 170 17.55 -0.93 -7.38
N ARG A 171 18.88 -1.01 -7.16
CA ARG A 171 19.83 0.06 -7.49
C ARG A 171 19.97 0.25 -8.99
N THR A 172 19.96 -0.85 -9.75
CA THR A 172 20.06 -0.85 -11.22
C THR A 172 18.69 -0.83 -11.90
N ALA A 173 17.59 -0.65 -11.15
CA ALA A 173 16.28 -0.53 -11.76
C ALA A 173 16.22 0.74 -12.62
N GLU A 174 15.85 0.55 -13.87
CA GLU A 174 15.66 1.62 -14.85
C GLU A 174 14.21 2.12 -14.88
N ASP A 175 13.29 1.36 -14.28
CA ASP A 175 11.88 1.72 -14.10
C ASP A 175 11.75 2.96 -13.20
N LYS A 176 10.89 3.90 -13.57
CA LYS A 176 10.67 5.16 -12.84
C LYS A 176 9.20 5.53 -12.79
N LEU A 177 8.84 6.17 -11.69
CA LEU A 177 7.60 6.87 -11.44
C LEU A 177 7.95 8.33 -11.12
N TYR A 178 7.26 9.24 -11.79
CA TYR A 178 7.28 10.66 -11.51
C TYR A 178 5.86 11.18 -11.32
N ILE A 179 5.60 11.78 -10.16
CA ILE A 179 4.33 12.43 -9.83
C ILE A 179 4.65 13.90 -9.48
N PRO A 180 4.25 14.85 -10.33
CA PRO A 180 4.34 16.28 -10.05
C PRO A 180 3.53 16.63 -8.82
N LYS A 181 4.03 17.56 -8.00
CA LYS A 181 3.31 18.03 -6.81
C LYS A 181 1.94 18.66 -7.13
N GLU A 182 1.74 19.14 -8.35
CA GLU A 182 0.49 19.75 -8.82
C GLU A 182 -0.66 18.74 -8.91
N VAL A 183 -0.36 17.43 -8.85
CA VAL A 183 -1.38 16.39 -8.77
C VAL A 183 -2.11 16.43 -7.43
N PHE A 184 -1.46 16.92 -6.37
CA PHE A 184 -2.01 16.94 -5.01
C PHE A 184 -2.86 18.19 -4.79
N THR A 185 -4.08 18.16 -5.31
CA THR A 185 -5.11 19.16 -5.05
C THR A 185 -6.37 18.49 -4.50
N MET A 186 -7.02 19.12 -3.53
CA MET A 186 -8.29 18.65 -2.95
C MET A 186 -9.32 19.80 -3.00
N PRO A 187 -10.60 19.53 -3.31
CA PRO A 187 -11.64 20.56 -3.30
C PRO A 187 -11.91 21.07 -1.87
N ALA A 188 -12.30 22.34 -1.76
CA ALA A 188 -12.55 23.03 -0.49
C ALA A 188 -13.65 22.35 0.36
N GLU A 189 -14.66 21.74 -0.27
CA GLU A 189 -15.78 21.08 0.42
C GLU A 189 -15.36 19.83 1.22
N GLU A 190 -14.32 19.10 0.77
CA GLU A 190 -13.78 17.94 1.50
C GLU A 190 -12.81 18.34 2.63
N ALA A 191 -12.20 19.52 2.52
CA ALA A 191 -11.41 20.11 3.60
C ALA A 191 -12.33 20.57 4.75
N GLU A 192 -13.50 21.09 4.42
CA GLU A 192 -14.52 21.53 5.37
C GLU A 192 -15.27 20.35 6.02
N THR A 193 -15.62 19.30 5.28
CA THR A 193 -16.30 18.11 5.86
C THR A 193 -15.40 17.25 6.74
N ALA A 194 -14.09 17.21 6.48
CA ALA A 194 -13.12 16.63 7.41
C ALA A 194 -13.04 17.41 8.73
N ALA A 195 -13.23 18.73 8.69
CA ALA A 195 -13.33 19.57 9.89
C ALA A 195 -14.69 19.42 10.60
N GLU A 196 -15.78 19.16 9.86
CA GLU A 196 -17.12 18.97 10.42
C GLU A 196 -17.33 17.60 11.10
N ALA A 197 -16.67 16.52 10.61
CA ALA A 197 -16.70 15.20 11.24
C ALA A 197 -16.05 15.17 12.64
N GLU A 198 -15.24 16.18 12.96
CA GLU A 198 -14.60 16.37 14.27
C GLU A 198 -15.47 17.21 15.24
N THR A 199 -16.56 17.82 14.77
CA THR A 199 -17.38 18.77 15.57
C THR A 199 -18.42 18.11 16.49
N GLU A 200 -18.58 16.78 16.50
CA GLU A 200 -19.51 16.10 17.44
C GLU A 200 -18.91 15.81 18.83
N THR A 201 -17.65 16.18 19.09
CA THR A 201 -17.01 15.96 20.40
C THR A 201 -16.19 17.13 20.90
N GLU A 202 -16.76 18.33 21.06
CA GLU A 202 -16.07 19.38 21.83
C GLU A 202 -16.97 20.10 22.82
N THR A 203 -16.68 19.90 24.11
CA THR A 203 -16.95 20.89 25.15
C THR A 203 -15.61 21.44 25.63
N ALA A 204 -15.44 22.76 25.44
CA ALA A 204 -14.52 23.68 26.10
C ALA A 204 -13.08 23.82 25.53
N MET A 205 -12.98 24.78 24.60
CA MET A 205 -12.19 26.02 24.68
C MET A 205 -10.65 25.93 24.60
N GLU A 206 -10.16 26.63 23.57
CA GLU A 206 -8.83 27.21 23.33
C GLU A 206 -7.95 26.47 22.28
N THR A 207 -7.69 27.23 21.19
CA THR A 207 -6.85 26.98 20.00
C THR A 207 -7.44 26.10 18.90
N GLU A 208 -8.03 26.77 17.90
CA GLU A 208 -8.21 26.26 16.53
C GLU A 208 -6.85 25.82 15.97
N SER A 209 -6.55 24.53 16.05
CA SER A 209 -5.67 23.89 15.09
C SER A 209 -6.56 23.00 14.25
N GLU A 210 -6.92 23.45 13.05
CA GLU A 210 -7.30 22.53 11.96
C GLU A 210 -6.31 21.37 12.01
N SER A 211 -6.79 20.16 12.30
CA SER A 211 -5.92 19.00 12.25
C SER A 211 -5.49 18.88 10.78
N PRO A 212 -4.20 19.09 10.45
CA PRO A 212 -3.81 19.17 9.05
C PRO A 212 -4.11 17.83 8.38
N MET A 213 -4.84 17.85 7.27
CA MET A 213 -5.09 16.65 6.49
C MET A 213 -3.79 16.18 5.82
N TYR A 214 -3.60 14.87 5.70
CA TYR A 214 -2.39 14.27 5.15
C TYR A 214 -2.69 13.32 4.00
N TYR A 215 -1.87 13.37 2.97
CA TYR A 215 -1.73 12.28 2.00
C TYR A 215 -0.79 11.21 2.55
N VAL A 216 -1.21 9.96 2.42
CA VAL A 216 -0.34 8.78 2.46
C VAL A 216 -0.08 8.34 1.03
N ILE A 217 1.19 8.39 0.63
CA ILE A 217 1.64 7.98 -0.71
C ILE A 217 2.46 6.71 -0.57
N GLY A 218 1.95 5.63 -1.17
CA GLY A 218 2.63 4.35 -1.32
C GLY A 218 3.09 4.14 -2.76
N ALA A 219 4.35 3.78 -2.97
CA ALA A 219 4.85 3.31 -4.27
C ALA A 219 5.58 1.98 -4.11
N ILE A 220 5.33 1.05 -5.04
CA ILE A 220 5.87 -0.30 -5.00
C ILE A 220 6.43 -0.66 -6.37
N LEU A 221 7.67 -1.14 -6.40
CA LEU A 221 8.28 -1.79 -7.56
C LEU A 221 8.40 -3.29 -7.26
N TYR A 222 7.67 -4.09 -8.03
CA TYR A 222 7.72 -5.54 -7.95
C TYR A 222 8.72 -6.08 -8.95
N ARG A 223 9.68 -6.86 -8.47
CA ARG A 223 10.74 -7.43 -9.32
C ARG A 223 10.23 -8.56 -10.22
N THR A 224 9.39 -9.42 -9.67
CA THR A 224 9.04 -10.76 -10.22
C THR A 224 7.55 -10.92 -10.52
N LEU A 225 6.72 -10.00 -10.02
CA LEU A 225 5.26 -10.11 -10.08
C LEU A 225 4.73 -10.17 -11.53
N SER A 226 5.44 -9.60 -12.51
CA SER A 226 5.04 -9.64 -13.93
C SER A 226 5.01 -11.05 -14.51
N ALA A 227 5.86 -11.95 -14.01
CA ALA A 227 5.82 -13.35 -14.39
C ALA A 227 4.73 -14.12 -13.65
N ILE A 228 4.36 -13.67 -12.45
CA ILE A 228 3.39 -14.34 -11.58
C ILE A 228 1.95 -13.98 -11.97
N LEU A 229 1.68 -12.74 -12.38
CA LEU A 229 0.33 -12.35 -12.78
C LEU A 229 -0.10 -13.09 -14.06
N PRO A 230 -1.37 -13.53 -14.15
CA PRO A 230 -1.87 -14.14 -15.35
C PRO A 230 -1.85 -13.14 -16.51
N ALA A 231 -1.60 -13.66 -17.72
CA ALA A 231 -1.62 -12.86 -18.93
C ALA A 231 -3.00 -12.19 -19.11
N PRO A 232 -3.05 -10.88 -19.46
CA PRO A 232 -4.33 -10.17 -19.56
C PRO A 232 -5.19 -10.72 -20.71
N ASN A 233 -4.59 -11.05 -21.85
CA ASN A 233 -5.23 -11.69 -22.99
C ASN A 233 -4.17 -12.50 -23.76
N LEU A 234 -4.40 -13.78 -24.07
CA LEU A 234 -3.45 -14.53 -24.92
C LEU A 234 -3.52 -14.02 -26.38
N PRO A 235 -2.37 -13.86 -27.08
CA PRO A 235 -0.99 -14.23 -26.73
C PRO A 235 -0.16 -13.10 -26.06
N ALA A 236 -0.80 -12.06 -25.52
CA ALA A 236 -0.10 -10.94 -24.91
C ALA A 236 0.61 -11.34 -23.60
N VAL A 237 1.75 -10.70 -23.34
CA VAL A 237 2.58 -10.93 -22.15
C VAL A 237 2.93 -9.61 -21.47
N ILE A 238 3.16 -9.67 -20.15
CA ILE A 238 3.63 -8.51 -19.39
C ILE A 238 5.15 -8.39 -19.61
N ASN A 239 5.57 -7.44 -20.46
CA ASN A 239 6.97 -7.24 -20.85
C ASN A 239 7.70 -6.18 -20.00
N SER A 240 7.29 -5.96 -18.74
CA SER A 240 7.95 -5.00 -17.85
C SER A 240 7.89 -5.49 -16.41
N LYS A 241 8.61 -4.83 -15.50
CA LYS A 241 8.27 -4.92 -14.08
C LYS A 241 6.91 -4.28 -13.82
N ILE A 242 6.32 -4.61 -12.67
CA ILE A 242 5.09 -3.98 -12.22
C ILE A 242 5.45 -2.89 -11.22
N LEU A 243 4.96 -1.69 -11.50
CA LEU A 243 5.07 -0.53 -10.62
C LEU A 243 3.65 -0.11 -10.23
N THR A 244 3.38 0.02 -8.93
CA THR A 244 2.12 0.55 -8.44
C THR A 244 2.34 1.81 -7.61
N VAL A 245 1.38 2.72 -7.68
CA VAL A 245 1.27 3.89 -6.81
C VAL A 245 -0.14 3.95 -6.24
N THR A 246 -0.25 4.25 -4.96
CA THR A 246 -1.52 4.41 -4.25
C THR A 246 -1.43 5.65 -3.37
N ILE A 247 -2.45 6.50 -3.41
CA ILE A 247 -2.50 7.78 -2.69
C ILE A 247 -3.85 7.83 -1.96
N ARG A 248 -3.83 8.07 -0.65
CA ARG A 248 -5.05 8.30 0.16
C ARG A 248 -4.88 9.57 1.01
N PRO A 249 -5.88 10.46 1.10
CA PRO A 249 -7.11 10.47 0.29
C PRO A 249 -6.81 10.59 -1.22
N GLU A 250 -7.78 10.25 -2.07
CA GLU A 250 -7.60 10.30 -3.52
C GLU A 250 -7.43 11.76 -3.98
N PRO A 251 -6.33 12.11 -4.68
CA PRO A 251 -6.14 13.46 -5.15
C PRO A 251 -7.10 13.78 -6.29
N GLN A 252 -7.55 15.02 -6.38
CA GLN A 252 -8.40 15.52 -7.47
C GLN A 252 -7.62 16.51 -8.34
N PRO A 253 -6.71 16.04 -9.21
CA PRO A 253 -5.86 16.91 -9.99
C PRO A 253 -6.65 17.62 -11.10
N ASN A 254 -6.38 18.92 -11.30
CA ASN A 254 -6.92 19.66 -12.45
C ASN A 254 -6.40 19.12 -13.80
N LYS A 255 -5.27 18.39 -13.79
CA LYS A 255 -4.72 17.65 -14.93
C LYS A 255 -4.06 16.35 -14.44
N PRO A 256 -4.45 15.16 -14.92
CA PRO A 256 -3.76 13.93 -14.55
C PRO A 256 -2.36 13.93 -15.19
N MET A 257 -1.32 13.90 -14.37
CA MET A 257 0.05 13.74 -14.86
C MET A 257 0.81 12.80 -13.93
N VAL A 258 0.58 11.50 -14.09
CA VAL A 258 1.46 10.47 -13.53
C VAL A 258 2.30 9.93 -14.68
N VAL A 259 3.62 10.06 -14.59
CA VAL A 259 4.55 9.57 -15.62
C VAL A 259 5.21 8.30 -15.11
N VAL A 260 5.07 7.22 -15.88
CA VAL A 260 5.70 5.94 -15.59
C VAL A 260 6.60 5.54 -16.76
N GLU A 261 7.88 5.32 -16.48
CA GLU A 261 8.86 4.77 -17.42
C GLU A 261 9.13 3.32 -17.01
N LEU A 262 8.86 2.36 -17.89
CA LEU A 262 9.08 0.94 -17.61
C LEU A 262 10.06 0.35 -18.62
N SER A 263 10.99 -0.47 -18.11
CA SER A 263 12.00 -1.09 -18.94
C SER A 263 11.51 -2.44 -19.47
N PRO A 264 11.66 -2.70 -20.79
CA PRO A 264 11.31 -4.00 -21.37
C PRO A 264 12.10 -5.15 -20.70
N LEU A 265 11.44 -6.26 -20.39
CA LEU A 265 12.09 -7.47 -19.87
C LEU A 265 12.71 -8.32 -20.99
N PHE A 266 12.04 -8.34 -22.15
CA PHE A 266 12.45 -9.03 -23.36
C PHE A 266 12.68 -8.00 -24.46
N ASN A 267 13.87 -8.03 -25.05
CA ASN A 267 14.15 -7.28 -26.26
C ASN A 267 13.48 -7.98 -27.44
N HIS A 268 12.61 -7.27 -28.14
CA HIS A 268 12.07 -7.72 -29.41
C HIS A 268 13.18 -7.77 -30.46
N VAL A 269 13.70 -8.96 -30.77
CA VAL A 269 14.01 -9.28 -32.17
C VAL A 269 12.67 -9.65 -32.80
N LEU A 270 11.89 -8.66 -33.20
CA LEU A 270 10.79 -8.91 -34.13
C LEU A 270 11.44 -9.18 -35.50
N PRO A 271 11.09 -10.25 -36.21
CA PRO A 271 11.39 -10.37 -37.63
C PRO A 271 10.87 -9.12 -38.34
N ASN A 272 11.67 -8.52 -39.23
CA ASN A 272 11.48 -7.23 -39.90
C ASN A 272 10.10 -7.00 -40.58
N GLU A 273 9.23 -8.00 -40.62
CA GLU A 273 7.89 -7.92 -41.24
C GLU A 273 6.82 -7.33 -40.30
N VAL A 274 6.98 -7.39 -38.97
CA VAL A 274 5.97 -6.87 -38.00
C VAL A 274 6.20 -5.39 -37.65
N GLU A 275 7.42 -4.88 -37.87
CA GLU A 275 7.79 -3.49 -37.57
C GLU A 275 7.05 -2.47 -38.48
N ALA A 276 6.60 -2.90 -39.66
CA ALA A 276 5.86 -2.05 -40.60
C ALA A 276 4.41 -1.80 -40.17
N GLU A 277 3.80 -2.72 -39.41
CA GLU A 277 2.38 -2.64 -39.04
C GLU A 277 2.17 -1.82 -37.75
N LEU A 278 3.12 -1.91 -36.79
CA LEU A 278 3.07 -1.17 -35.52
C LEU A 278 3.46 0.32 -35.64
N ARG A 279 4.04 0.74 -36.77
CA ARG A 279 4.40 2.14 -36.99
C ARG A 279 3.18 3.03 -37.32
N ASN A 280 2.06 2.42 -37.71
CA ASN A 280 0.83 3.14 -38.05
C ASN A 280 -0.15 3.32 -36.87
N ASP A 281 -0.04 2.52 -35.81
CA ASP A 281 -0.98 2.53 -34.67
C ASP A 281 -0.41 3.19 -33.41
N ARG A 282 0.29 4.32 -33.55
CA ARG A 282 0.57 5.22 -32.41
C ARG A 282 -0.70 6.00 -32.03
N HIS A 283 -1.73 5.28 -31.60
CA HIS A 283 -2.81 5.87 -30.82
C HIS A 283 -2.46 5.77 -29.33
N MET A 284 -2.25 6.95 -28.73
CA MET A 284 -2.19 7.16 -27.30
C MET A 284 -3.33 6.41 -26.60
N ILE A 285 -3.01 5.34 -25.87
CA ILE A 285 -3.99 4.66 -25.02
C ILE A 285 -4.25 5.59 -23.83
N THR A 286 -5.33 6.34 -23.93
CA THR A 286 -5.97 7.00 -22.79
C THR A 286 -6.88 5.95 -22.14
N LEU A 287 -6.55 5.54 -20.91
CA LEU A 287 -7.43 4.69 -20.13
C LEU A 287 -8.57 5.56 -19.55
N PRO A 288 -9.85 5.23 -19.79
CA PRO A 288 -10.93 5.80 -19.02
C PRO A 288 -10.97 5.13 -17.64
N LEU A 289 -10.99 5.94 -16.59
CA LEU A 289 -11.34 5.50 -15.25
C LEU A 289 -12.87 5.54 -15.13
N ASN A 290 -13.48 4.39 -14.89
CA ASN A 290 -14.80 4.29 -14.25
C ASN A 290 -14.58 3.82 -12.82
#